data_AF-A0A847B758-F1
#
_entry.id   AF-A0A847B758-F1
#
_cell.length_a   1.000
_cell.length_b   1.000
_cell.length_c   1.000
_cell.angle_alpha   90.00
_cell.angle_beta   90.00
_cell.angle_gamma   90.00
#
_symmetry.space_group_name_H-M   'P 1'
#
loop_
_entity.id
_entity.type
_entity.pdbx_description
1 polymer ?
#
loop_
_entity_poly.entity_id
_entity_poly.type
_entity_poly.pdbx_seq_one_letter_code
_entity_poly.pdbx_strand_id
1 'polypeptide(L)' 'CYLFDNACRPLLKNFMNTIKSDVIGKGLDLKTTAVPNRELVATNDEIRNHEVETIGRTLRAYMTAMKPIM' A
#
# COMPACT_ATOMS: atom_id res chain seq x y z
N CYS A 1 -5.30 0.47 -21.35
CA CYS A 1 -6.06 0.68 -20.09
C CYS A 1 -7.17 1.74 -20.24
N TYR A 2 -7.99 1.70 -21.30
CA TYR A 2 -9.05 2.69 -21.52
C TYR A 2 -10.35 2.33 -20.78
N LEU A 3 -10.74 1.05 -20.81
CA LEU A 3 -11.96 0.55 -20.17
C LEU A 3 -11.98 0.77 -18.65
N PHE A 4 -10.88 0.44 -17.96
CA PHE A 4 -10.75 0.68 -16.53
C PHE A 4 -10.74 2.17 -16.18
N ASP A 5 -9.97 2.97 -16.93
CA ASP A 5 -9.79 4.40 -16.65
C ASP A 5 -11.09 5.19 -16.82
N ASN A 6 -11.87 4.89 -17.87
CA ASN A 6 -13.15 5.52 -18.11
C ASN A 6 -14.17 5.24 -16.98
N ALA A 7 -14.11 4.05 -16.35
CA ALA A 7 -14.97 3.69 -15.23
C ALA A 7 -14.45 4.22 -13.88
N CYS A 8 -13.14 4.23 -13.66
CA CYS A 8 -12.55 4.60 -12.37
C CYS A 8 -12.51 6.11 -12.13
N ARG A 9 -12.34 6.93 -13.19
CA ARG A 9 -12.32 8.39 -13.03
C ARG A 9 -13.64 8.96 -12.46
N PRO A 10 -14.83 8.59 -12.98
CA PRO A 10 -16.10 9.00 -12.36
C PRO A 10 -16.26 8.45 -10.95
N LEU A 11 -15.88 7.19 -10.73
CA LEU A 11 -16.00 6.51 -9.43
C LEU A 11 -15.24 7.26 -8.32
N LEU A 12 -14.00 7.68 -8.61
CA LEU A 12 -13.14 8.36 -7.65
C LEU A 12 -13.35 9.88 -7.58
N LYS A 13 -14.15 10.48 -8.49
CA LYS A 13 -14.30 11.94 -8.59
C LYS A 13 -14.74 12.58 -7.27
N ASN A 14 -15.78 12.04 -6.63
CA ASN A 14 -16.28 12.58 -5.37
C ASN A 14 -15.31 12.35 -4.22
N PHE A 15 -14.65 11.19 -4.18
CA PHE A 15 -13.61 10.89 -3.20
C PHE A 15 -12.46 11.91 -3.30
N MET A 16 -11.93 12.12 -4.51
CA MET A 16 -10.81 13.05 -4.73
C MET A 16 -11.14 14.49 -4.38
N ASN A 17 -12.39 14.94 -4.53
CA ASN A 17 -12.82 16.29 -4.11
C ASN A 17 -12.75 16.51 -2.59
N THR A 18 -12.74 15.45 -1.79
CA THR A 18 -12.62 15.53 -0.32
C THR A 18 -11.17 15.48 0.18
N ILE A 19 -10.24 15.06 -0.68
CA ILE A 19 -8.84 14.91 -0.34
C ILE A 19 -8.15 16.27 -0.35
N LYS A 20 -7.36 16.53 0.70
CA LYS A 20 -6.56 17.74 0.88
C LYS A 20 -5.11 17.47 0.49
N SER A 21 -4.35 18.55 0.28
CA SER A 21 -2.95 18.49 -0.19
C SER A 21 -1.96 17.98 0.86
N ASP A 22 -2.38 17.84 2.11
CA ASP A 22 -1.62 17.22 3.21
C ASP A 22 -1.54 15.69 3.06
N VAL A 23 -2.52 15.06 2.39
CA VAL A 23 -2.49 13.63 2.07
C VAL A 23 -1.72 13.35 0.79
N ILE A 24 -1.75 14.27 -0.19
CA ILE A 24 -1.08 14.12 -1.49
C ILE A 24 -0.41 15.43 -1.91
N GLY A 25 0.90 15.37 -2.19
CA GLY A 25 1.67 16.47 -2.76
C GLY A 25 2.51 17.24 -1.75
N LYS A 26 1.90 17.82 -0.70
CA LYS A 26 2.64 18.63 0.29
C LYS A 26 3.48 17.77 1.24
N GLY A 27 3.09 16.51 1.44
CA GLY A 27 3.70 15.61 2.41
C GLY A 27 3.17 15.83 3.83
N LEU A 28 3.59 14.95 4.73
CA LEU A 28 3.13 14.93 6.13
C LEU A 28 3.89 15.96 6.96
N ASP A 29 3.23 17.03 7.39
CA ASP A 29 3.77 18.02 8.34
C ASP A 29 3.57 17.53 9.79
N LEU A 30 4.32 16.47 10.15
CA LEU A 30 4.22 15.83 11.45
C LEU A 30 5.41 16.18 12.34
N LYS A 31 5.13 16.63 13.56
CA LYS A 31 6.16 16.85 14.60
C LYS A 31 6.66 15.55 15.24
N THR A 32 5.88 14.48 15.14
CA THR A 32 6.22 13.16 15.69
C THR A 32 5.58 12.06 14.85
N THR A 33 6.23 10.91 14.81
CA THR A 33 5.73 9.67 14.18
C THR A 33 5.12 8.71 15.19
N ALA A 34 4.93 9.15 16.44
CA ALA A 34 4.32 8.34 17.48
C ALA A 34 2.88 7.98 17.11
N VAL A 35 2.59 6.68 17.10
CA VAL A 35 1.26 6.12 16.86
C VAL A 35 0.92 5.12 17.95
N PRO A 36 -0.36 4.84 18.22
CA PRO A 36 -0.75 3.82 19.17
C PRO A 36 -0.19 2.45 18.78
N ASN A 37 0.58 1.82 19.67
CA ASN A 37 1.26 0.55 19.38
C ASN A 37 0.27 -0.56 18.96
N ARG A 38 -0.93 -0.58 19.56
CA ARG A 38 -1.96 -1.56 19.24
C ARG A 38 -2.45 -1.44 17.79
N GLU A 39 -2.65 -0.22 17.32
CA GLU A 39 -3.09 0.06 15.94
C GLU A 39 -1.97 -0.28 14.96
N LEU A 40 -0.74 0.11 15.28
CA LEU A 40 0.43 -0.21 14.47
C LEU A 40 0.62 -1.73 14.30
N VAL A 41 0.49 -2.51 15.38
CA VAL A 41 0.58 -3.97 15.31
C VAL A 41 -0.56 -4.55 14.48
N ALA A 42 -1.80 -4.12 14.75
CA ALA A 42 -2.98 -4.63 14.02
C ALA A 42 -2.89 -4.39 12.51
N THR A 43 -2.56 -3.16 12.08
CA THR A 43 -2.41 -2.83 10.65
C THR A 43 -1.24 -3.59 10.02
N ASN A 44 -0.12 -3.74 10.72
CA ASN A 44 1.01 -4.52 10.18
C ASN A 44 0.68 -6.00 10.03
N ASP A 45 -0.09 -6.57 10.96
CA ASP A 45 -0.53 -7.96 10.88
C ASP A 45 -1.49 -8.17 9.72
N GLU A 46 -2.44 -7.25 9.51
CA GLU A 46 -3.36 -7.30 8.36
C GLU A 46 -2.61 -7.25 7.02
N ILE A 47 -1.66 -6.32 6.87
CA ILE A 47 -0.84 -6.20 5.65
C ILE A 47 -0.04 -7.48 5.39
N ARG A 48 0.62 -8.02 6.43
CA ARG A 48 1.51 -9.19 6.28
C ARG A 48 0.78 -10.49 5.98
N ASN A 49 -0.46 -10.59 6.47
CA ASN A 49 -1.28 -11.79 6.33
C ASN A 49 -2.24 -11.71 5.13
N HIS A 50 -2.26 -10.59 4.40
CA HIS A 50 -2.99 -10.49 3.15
C HIS A 50 -2.52 -11.57 2.16
N GLU A 51 -3.45 -12.20 1.45
CA GLU A 51 -3.16 -13.38 0.60
C GLU A 51 -2.09 -13.08 -0.46
N VAL A 52 -2.15 -11.88 -1.06
CA VAL A 52 -1.15 -11.40 -2.02
C VAL A 52 0.27 -11.38 -1.45
N GLU A 53 0.44 -11.01 -0.18
CA GLU A 53 1.74 -10.96 0.48
C GLU A 53 2.22 -12.35 0.88
N THR A 54 1.31 -13.25 1.25
CA THR A 54 1.64 -14.65 1.55
C THR A 54 2.21 -15.35 0.33
N ILE A 55 1.50 -15.29 -0.80
CA ILE A 55 1.96 -15.89 -2.07
C ILE A 55 3.19 -15.15 -2.58
N GLY A 56 3.18 -13.81 -2.55
CA GLY A 56 4.28 -12.97 -3.00
C GLY A 56 5.59 -13.26 -2.25
N ARG A 57 5.53 -13.50 -0.93
CA ARG A 57 6.69 -13.88 -0.11
C ARG A 57 7.30 -15.19 -0.58
N THR A 58 6.46 -16.20 -0.81
CA THR A 58 6.90 -17.52 -1.28
C THR A 58 7.57 -17.43 -2.65
N LEU A 59 6.93 -16.76 -3.61
CA LEU A 59 7.48 -16.60 -4.95
C LEU A 59 8.82 -15.83 -4.95
N ARG A 60 8.89 -14.71 -4.21
CA ARG A 60 10.13 -13.93 -4.08
C ARG A 60 11.25 -14.70 -3.39
N ALA A 61 10.94 -15.55 -2.40
CA ALA A 61 11.91 -16.42 -1.74
C ALA A 61 12.51 -17.42 -2.75
N TYR A 62 11.68 -18.08 -3.56
CA TYR A 62 12.15 -19.00 -4.60
C TYR A 62 13.04 -18.29 -5.64
N MET A 63 12.61 -17.12 -6.12
CA MET A 63 13.41 -16.33 -7.08
C MET A 63 14.74 -15.87 -6.50
N THR A 64 14.79 -15.56 -5.20
CA THR A 64 16.01 -15.15 -4.52
C THR A 64 16.95 -16.33 -4.31
N ALA A 65 16.43 -17.51 -3.97
CA ALA A 65 17.20 -18.74 -3.81
C ALA A 65 17.73 -19.29 -5.15
N MET A 66 17.02 -19.02 -6.25
CA MET A 66 17.45 -19.37 -7.62
C MET A 66 18.52 -18.45 -8.19
N LYS A 67 19.00 -17.44 -7.44
CA LYS A 67 20.14 -16.63 -7.90
C LYS A 67 21.33 -17.56 -8.19
N PRO A 68 21.98 -17.41 -9.35
CA PRO A 68 23.05 -18.31 -9.76
C PRO A 68 24.13 -18.36 -8.69
N ILE A 69 24.53 -19.59 -8.33
CA ILE A 69 25.76 -19.83 -7.58
C ILE A 69 26.89 -19.41 -8.51
N MET A 70 27.57 -18.30 -8.21
CA MET A 70 28.81 -17.91 -8.88
C MET A 70 29.93 -18.88 -8.51
#